data_AF-A0A285M1Y8-F1
#
_entry.id   AF-A0A285M1Y8-F1
#
_cell.length_a   1.000
_cell.length_b   1.000
_cell.length_c   1.000
_cell.angle_alpha   90.00
_cell.angle_beta   90.00
_cell.angle_gamma   90.00
#
_symmetry.space_group_name_H-M   'P 1'
#
loop_
_entity.id
_entity.type
_entity.pdbx_description
1 polymer ?
#
loop_
_entity_poly.entity_id
_entity_poly.type
_entity_poly.pdbx_seq_one_letter_code
_entity_poly.pdbx_strand_id
1 'polypeptide(L)'
;MISIPKVPRVRIEGRNAFVLCMVMLCLAGAIYLVYRSGSQPNSAPNPAYVPQMAEKPVKLPDGHAIFVQKYEISVAEWNVCHAEGFCAEELRPSRGLSAADTPATGLNYLDIRQYVDWVSQRANHPFRLPTSQEWEFMARDVLPEKPDPIFTDPSLRWASDYLISDRKPRALKKKGSFSVNLQGVADLDGSVWEWTDDCYAGEGGKVSKERCPAFYVAGEHMAVIPFLVRDPARGGCAVGTPPPHLGFRMVTDKKI
;
A
#
# COMPACT_ATOMS: atom_id res chain seq x y z
N MET A 1 61.64 42.29 -44.31
CA MET A 1 61.13 40.91 -44.44
C MET A 1 61.36 40.21 -43.11
N ILE A 2 60.30 39.97 -42.34
CA ILE A 2 60.36 39.43 -40.97
C ILE A 2 59.97 37.95 -41.04
N SER A 3 60.84 37.07 -40.54
CA SER A 3 60.68 35.62 -40.52
C SER A 3 59.97 35.18 -39.24
N ILE A 4 58.87 34.42 -39.36
CA ILE A 4 58.07 33.88 -38.26
C ILE A 4 58.50 32.42 -37.99
N PRO A 5 58.80 32.02 -36.74
CA PRO A 5 59.18 30.64 -36.44
C PRO A 5 57.96 29.71 -36.34
N LYS A 6 58.11 28.46 -36.80
CA LYS A 6 57.08 27.40 -36.72
C LYS A 6 57.02 26.81 -35.30
N VAL A 7 55.81 26.75 -34.75
CA VAL A 7 55.48 26.04 -33.50
C VAL A 7 55.32 24.53 -33.78
N PRO A 8 55.89 23.61 -32.99
CA PRO A 8 55.68 22.18 -33.17
C PRO A 8 54.30 21.75 -32.66
N ARG A 9 53.56 20.98 -33.48
CA ARG A 9 52.33 20.31 -33.03
C ARG A 9 52.70 19.08 -32.22
N VAL A 10 52.37 19.09 -30.93
CA VAL A 10 52.39 17.90 -30.07
C VAL A 10 51.20 17.03 -30.43
N ARG A 11 51.47 15.79 -30.87
CA ARG A 11 50.46 14.78 -31.18
C ARG A 11 50.12 14.03 -29.90
N ILE A 12 48.95 14.32 -29.30
CA ILE A 12 48.44 13.57 -28.15
C ILE A 12 47.84 12.26 -28.68
N GLU A 13 48.43 11.12 -28.33
CA GLU A 13 47.96 9.79 -28.71
C GLU A 13 46.63 9.46 -28.01
N GLY A 14 45.53 9.69 -28.72
CA GLY A 14 44.14 9.57 -28.24
C GLY A 14 43.63 8.15 -27.95
N ARG A 15 44.50 7.12 -27.90
CA ARG A 15 44.08 5.74 -27.57
C ARG A 15 44.02 5.47 -26.07
N ASN A 16 44.92 6.03 -25.27
CA ASN A 16 44.97 5.73 -23.84
C ASN A 16 43.92 6.50 -23.02
N ALA A 17 43.57 7.73 -23.42
CA ALA A 17 42.56 8.52 -22.73
C ALA A 17 41.14 7.95 -22.89
N PHE A 18 40.84 7.39 -24.07
CA PHE A 18 39.53 6.81 -24.36
C PHE A 18 39.32 5.50 -23.59
N VAL A 19 40.35 4.65 -23.50
CA VAL A 19 40.31 3.40 -22.73
C VAL A 19 40.20 3.70 -21.22
N LEU A 20 40.94 4.68 -20.70
CA LEU A 20 40.83 5.08 -19.29
C LEU A 20 39.42 5.60 -18.93
N CYS A 21 38.83 6.41 -19.81
CA CYS A 21 37.48 6.95 -19.61
C CYS A 21 36.42 5.84 -19.63
N MET A 22 36.56 4.87 -20.55
CA MET A 22 35.66 3.73 -20.64
C MET A 22 35.77 2.79 -19.43
N VAL A 23 36.98 2.55 -18.92
CA VAL A 23 37.21 1.75 -17.69
C VAL A 23 36.67 2.45 -16.45
N MET A 24 36.83 3.78 -16.33
CA MET A 24 36.26 4.57 -15.24
C MET A 24 34.72 4.59 -15.28
N LEU A 25 34.11 4.70 -16.46
CA LEU A 25 32.66 4.62 -16.64
C LEU A 25 32.12 3.21 -16.34
N CYS A 26 32.86 2.16 -16.72
CA CYS A 26 32.52 0.78 -16.35
C CYS A 26 32.65 0.52 -14.85
N LEU A 27 33.69 1.04 -14.19
CA LEU A 27 33.86 0.93 -12.74
C LEU A 27 32.79 1.74 -11.98
N ALA A 28 32.48 2.95 -12.42
CA ALA A 28 31.39 3.76 -11.84
C ALA A 28 30.02 3.09 -12.06
N GLY A 29 29.78 2.51 -13.24
CA GLY A 29 28.57 1.73 -13.54
C GLY A 29 28.47 0.45 -12.72
N ALA A 30 29.58 -0.26 -12.51
CA ALA A 30 29.63 -1.46 -11.65
C ALA A 30 29.42 -1.11 -10.17
N ILE A 31 30.03 -0.02 -9.68
CA ILE A 31 29.83 0.47 -8.30
C ILE A 31 28.39 0.96 -8.11
N TYR A 32 27.80 1.64 -9.10
CA TYR A 32 26.40 2.06 -9.06
C TYR A 32 25.43 0.87 -9.09
N LEU A 33 25.72 -0.17 -9.89
CA LEU A 33 24.93 -1.41 -9.91
C LEU A 33 25.06 -2.19 -8.60
N VAL A 34 26.25 -2.24 -8.00
CA VAL A 34 26.48 -2.86 -6.68
C VAL A 34 25.77 -2.08 -5.56
N TYR A 35 25.75 -0.75 -5.63
CA TYR A 35 24.98 0.08 -4.69
C TYR A 35 23.46 -0.09 -4.86
N ARG A 36 22.99 -0.31 -6.09
CA ARG A 36 21.57 -0.57 -6.37
C ARG A 36 21.14 -2.00 -6.01
N SER A 37 22.07 -2.95 -5.97
CA SER A 37 21.84 -4.34 -5.57
C SER A 37 22.08 -4.60 -4.08
N GLY A 38 21.97 -3.58 -3.22
CA GLY A 38 22.10 -3.69 -1.76
C GLY A 38 21.02 -4.53 -1.07
N SER A 39 20.37 -5.48 -1.74
CA SER A 39 19.59 -6.54 -1.11
C SER A 39 20.57 -7.59 -0.57
N GLN A 40 21.11 -7.36 0.62
CA GLN A 40 21.71 -8.43 1.41
C GLN A 40 20.58 -9.39 1.81
N PRO A 41 20.48 -10.62 1.26
CA PRO A 41 19.33 -11.50 1.47
C PRO A 41 19.15 -11.97 2.93
N ASN A 42 20.11 -11.65 3.81
CA ASN A 42 20.22 -12.10 5.19
C ASN A 42 20.39 -10.96 6.21
N SER A 43 20.21 -9.70 5.82
CA SER A 43 20.20 -8.62 6.83
C SER A 43 18.90 -8.71 7.65
N ALA A 44 18.99 -8.43 8.96
CA ALA A 44 17.82 -8.40 9.83
C ALA A 44 16.85 -7.27 9.39
N PRO A 45 15.55 -7.35 9.76
CA PRO A 45 14.62 -6.25 9.54
C PRO A 45 15.13 -4.95 10.18
N ASN A 46 14.97 -3.82 9.50
CA ASN A 46 15.29 -2.51 10.04
C ASN A 46 14.11 -2.01 10.90
N PRO A 47 14.24 -1.97 12.24
CA PRO A 47 13.13 -1.65 13.12
C PRO A 47 12.59 -0.23 12.96
N ALA A 48 13.35 0.69 12.34
CA ALA A 48 12.90 2.06 12.11
C ALA A 48 11.72 2.17 11.11
N TYR A 49 11.54 1.16 10.25
CA TYR A 49 10.48 1.15 9.21
C TYR A 49 9.48 0.00 9.39
N VAL A 50 9.71 -0.87 10.38
CA VAL A 50 8.73 -1.91 10.75
C VAL A 50 7.57 -1.22 11.49
N PRO A 51 6.32 -1.33 11.01
CA PRO A 51 5.19 -0.75 11.70
C PRO A 51 4.86 -1.58 12.95
N GLN A 52 3.97 -1.04 13.80
CA GLN A 52 3.46 -1.84 14.91
C GLN A 52 2.67 -3.05 14.39
N MET A 53 3.11 -4.24 14.76
CA MET A 53 2.46 -5.50 14.41
C MET A 53 1.47 -5.94 15.49
N ALA A 54 0.46 -6.71 15.09
CA ALA A 54 -0.45 -7.39 16.00
C ALA A 54 0.32 -8.39 16.88
N GLU A 55 -0.15 -8.59 18.11
CA GLU A 55 0.54 -9.38 19.13
C GLU A 55 0.68 -10.87 18.75
N LYS A 56 -0.24 -11.40 17.93
CA LYS A 56 -0.23 -12.80 17.48
C LYS A 56 -0.43 -12.89 15.97
N PRO A 57 0.15 -13.90 15.30
CA PRO A 57 -0.14 -14.14 13.89
C PRO A 57 -1.58 -14.62 13.70
N VAL A 58 -2.16 -14.30 12.54
CA VAL A 58 -3.42 -14.87 12.06
C VAL A 58 -3.09 -16.22 11.40
N LYS A 59 -3.69 -17.30 11.89
CA LYS A 59 -3.53 -18.65 11.33
C LYS A 59 -4.68 -18.94 10.37
N LEU A 60 -4.36 -19.12 9.10
CA LEU A 60 -5.35 -19.29 8.05
C LEU A 60 -5.76 -20.77 7.91
N PRO A 61 -6.93 -21.07 7.29
CA PRO A 61 -7.47 -22.43 7.22
C PRO A 61 -6.59 -23.44 6.49
N ASP A 62 -5.74 -22.98 5.57
CA ASP A 62 -4.80 -23.81 4.81
C ASP A 62 -3.49 -24.08 5.58
N GLY A 63 -3.38 -23.59 6.82
CA GLY A 63 -2.29 -23.86 7.75
C GLY A 63 -1.16 -22.84 7.70
N HIS A 64 -1.15 -21.88 6.77
CA HIS A 64 -0.16 -20.81 6.79
C HIS A 64 -0.52 -19.70 7.79
N ALA A 65 0.45 -18.89 8.16
CA ALA A 65 0.28 -17.81 9.12
C ALA A 65 0.75 -16.48 8.51
N ILE A 66 -0.05 -15.44 8.69
CA ILE A 66 0.29 -14.07 8.32
C ILE A 66 0.49 -13.22 9.57
N PHE A 67 1.45 -12.31 9.50
CA PHE A 67 1.72 -11.32 10.53
C PHE A 67 1.14 -9.99 10.05
N VAL A 68 0.20 -9.46 10.83
CA VAL A 68 -0.66 -8.35 10.40
C VAL A 68 -0.22 -7.07 11.10
N GLN A 69 -0.15 -5.97 10.36
CA GLN A 69 0.02 -4.65 10.95
C GLN A 69 -1.18 -4.32 11.83
N LYS A 70 -0.92 -3.86 13.06
CA LYS A 70 -1.94 -3.68 14.09
C LYS A 70 -3.05 -2.70 13.69
N TYR A 71 -2.64 -1.56 13.14
CA TYR A 71 -3.52 -0.46 12.71
C TYR A 71 -3.36 -0.24 11.21
N GLU A 72 -4.31 0.46 10.60
CA GLU A 72 -4.09 1.05 9.28
C GLU A 72 -2.90 2.01 9.31
N ILE A 73 -2.30 2.23 8.14
CA ILE A 73 -1.23 3.21 7.98
C ILE A 73 -1.72 4.57 8.44
N SER A 74 -0.92 5.29 9.22
CA SER A 74 -1.20 6.65 9.66
C SER A 74 -0.61 7.70 8.70
N VAL A 75 -1.13 8.92 8.78
CA VAL A 75 -0.59 10.08 8.03
C VAL A 75 0.89 10.31 8.37
N ALA A 76 1.30 10.09 9.62
CA ALA A 76 2.71 10.21 10.00
C ALA A 76 3.59 9.17 9.30
N GLU A 77 3.17 7.89 9.29
CA GLU A 77 3.89 6.81 8.61
C GLU A 77 3.97 7.07 7.09
N TRP A 78 2.84 7.42 6.47
CA TRP A 78 2.80 7.80 5.06
C TRP A 78 3.76 8.96 4.73
N ASN A 79 3.74 10.02 5.53
CA ASN A 79 4.52 11.21 5.26
C ASN A 79 6.04 10.98 5.39
N VAL A 80 6.50 9.91 6.05
CA VAL A 80 7.91 9.49 5.96
C VAL A 80 8.25 9.06 4.54
N CYS A 81 7.41 8.24 3.90
CA CYS A 81 7.59 7.85 2.50
C CYS A 81 7.58 9.06 1.56
N HIS A 82 6.68 10.01 1.80
CA HIS A 82 6.60 11.25 1.04
C HIS A 82 7.86 12.11 1.21
N ALA A 83 8.32 12.32 2.44
CA ALA A 83 9.51 13.12 2.73
C ALA A 83 10.79 12.54 2.12
N GLU A 84 10.84 11.23 1.92
CA GLU A 84 11.94 10.55 1.22
C GLU A 84 11.79 10.54 -0.31
N GLY A 85 10.71 11.12 -0.85
CA GLY A 85 10.47 11.26 -2.30
C GLY A 85 9.91 10.02 -3.00
N PHE A 86 9.43 9.02 -2.25
CA PHE A 86 8.90 7.77 -2.82
C PHE A 86 7.38 7.77 -2.99
N CYS A 87 6.65 8.44 -2.10
CA CYS A 87 5.20 8.59 -2.19
C CYS A 87 4.84 10.00 -2.70
N ALA A 88 4.06 10.06 -3.78
CA ALA A 88 3.74 11.33 -4.44
C ALA A 88 2.90 12.29 -3.57
N GLU A 89 1.89 11.77 -2.88
CA GLU A 89 0.94 12.59 -2.13
C GLU A 89 1.49 12.96 -0.75
N GLU A 90 1.35 14.21 -0.34
CA GLU A 90 1.51 14.63 1.05
C GLU A 90 0.14 14.57 1.74
N LEU A 91 0.03 13.84 2.84
CA LEU A 91 -1.22 13.74 3.57
C LEU A 91 -1.28 14.72 4.73
N ARG A 92 -2.48 15.21 5.01
CA ARG A 92 -2.76 16.09 6.16
C ARG A 92 -3.63 15.36 7.18
N PRO A 93 -3.35 15.53 8.48
CA PRO A 93 -4.20 14.94 9.50
C PRO A 93 -5.61 15.53 9.45
N SER A 94 -6.58 14.74 9.90
CA SER A 94 -7.95 15.22 10.08
C SER A 94 -8.00 16.30 11.16
N ARG A 95 -8.93 17.24 11.04
CA ARG A 95 -9.05 18.37 11.97
C ARG A 95 -9.20 17.87 13.42
N GLY A 96 -8.28 18.31 14.29
CA GLY A 96 -8.29 17.94 15.71
C GLY A 96 -7.59 16.62 16.04
N LEU A 97 -6.99 15.93 15.06
CA LEU A 97 -6.16 14.76 15.26
C LEU A 97 -4.70 15.05 14.92
N SER A 98 -3.77 14.29 15.51
CA SER A 98 -2.36 14.32 15.13
C SER A 98 -2.13 13.51 13.84
N ALA A 99 -0.99 13.73 13.16
CA ALA A 99 -0.59 12.91 12.02
C ALA A 99 -0.39 11.43 12.42
N ALA A 100 0.10 11.17 13.63
CA ALA A 100 0.32 9.81 14.12
C ALA A 100 -0.98 9.06 14.38
N ASP A 101 -2.04 9.78 14.77
CA ASP A 101 -3.34 9.19 15.11
C ASP A 101 -4.32 9.15 13.95
N THR A 102 -4.09 9.92 12.88
CA THR A 102 -4.99 9.97 11.72
C THR A 102 -4.63 8.82 10.76
N PRO A 103 -5.56 7.93 10.40
CA PRO A 103 -5.35 6.98 9.31
C PRO A 103 -5.08 7.70 7.97
N ALA A 104 -4.13 7.20 7.19
CA ALA A 104 -3.80 7.66 5.86
C ALA A 104 -4.90 7.20 4.89
N THR A 105 -5.72 8.15 4.46
CA THR A 105 -6.87 7.91 3.60
C THR A 105 -6.88 8.86 2.41
N GLY A 106 -7.75 8.61 1.43
CA GLY A 106 -7.78 9.38 0.19
C GLY A 106 -6.69 8.94 -0.78
N LEU A 107 -6.29 7.67 -0.71
CA LEU A 107 -5.25 7.05 -1.51
C LEU A 107 -5.87 6.05 -2.48
N ASN A 108 -5.37 6.04 -3.72
CA ASN A 108 -5.76 5.04 -4.70
C ASN A 108 -4.81 3.84 -4.65
N TYR A 109 -5.11 2.79 -5.42
CA TYR A 109 -4.31 1.57 -5.40
C TYR A 109 -2.85 1.81 -5.85
N LEU A 110 -2.60 2.73 -6.80
CA LEU A 110 -1.23 3.04 -7.24
C LEU A 110 -0.44 3.81 -6.17
N ASP A 111 -1.09 4.65 -5.39
CA ASP A 111 -0.47 5.37 -4.29
C ASP A 111 0.00 4.38 -3.23
N ILE A 112 -0.87 3.49 -2.76
CA ILE A 112 -0.52 2.55 -1.69
C ILE A 112 0.57 1.56 -2.13
N ARG A 113 0.65 1.23 -3.43
CA ARG A 113 1.72 0.37 -3.96
C ARG A 113 3.09 1.02 -3.86
N GLN A 114 3.19 2.34 -4.05
CA GLN A 114 4.44 3.08 -3.80
C GLN A 114 4.91 2.89 -2.36
N TYR A 115 3.98 3.01 -1.40
CA TYR A 115 4.29 2.84 0.02
C TYR A 115 4.73 1.40 0.35
N VAL A 116 3.98 0.40 -0.10
CA VAL A 116 4.28 -1.02 0.16
C VAL A 116 5.64 -1.42 -0.42
N ASP A 117 5.94 -0.98 -1.65
CA ASP A 117 7.22 -1.27 -2.29
C ASP A 117 8.38 -0.54 -1.57
N TRP A 118 8.16 0.70 -1.13
CA TRP A 118 9.14 1.50 -0.39
C TRP A 118 9.44 0.93 0.99
N VAL A 119 8.41 0.66 1.80
CA VAL A 119 8.59 0.19 3.18
C VAL A 119 9.20 -1.20 3.20
N SER A 120 8.89 -2.05 2.22
CA SER A 120 9.52 -3.37 2.11
C SER A 120 11.02 -3.28 1.90
N GLN A 121 11.47 -2.31 1.09
CA GLN A 121 12.88 -2.05 0.86
C GLN A 121 13.55 -1.43 2.10
N ARG A 122 12.92 -0.43 2.72
CA ARG A 122 13.48 0.30 3.87
C ARG A 122 13.53 -0.53 5.15
N ALA A 123 12.51 -1.34 5.38
CA ALA A 123 12.44 -2.30 6.49
C ALA A 123 13.29 -3.54 6.23
N ASN A 124 13.78 -3.74 4.99
CA ASN A 124 14.45 -4.98 4.57
C ASN A 124 13.61 -6.22 4.95
N HIS A 125 12.30 -6.13 4.74
CA HIS A 125 11.33 -7.16 5.09
C HIS A 125 10.15 -7.12 4.11
N PRO A 126 9.69 -8.25 3.55
CA PRO A 126 8.64 -8.21 2.54
C PRO A 126 7.28 -7.92 3.18
N PHE A 127 6.71 -6.75 2.87
CA PHE A 127 5.33 -6.41 3.17
C PHE A 127 4.48 -6.47 1.90
N ARG A 128 3.20 -6.78 2.08
CA ARG A 128 2.19 -6.78 1.01
C ARG A 128 0.84 -6.35 1.55
N LEU A 129 -0.09 -6.07 0.65
CA LEU A 129 -1.51 -5.97 1.02
C LEU A 129 -2.04 -7.38 1.37
N PRO A 130 -3.02 -7.48 2.28
CA PRO A 130 -3.75 -8.72 2.46
C PRO A 130 -4.55 -9.04 1.20
N THR A 131 -4.81 -10.31 0.96
CA THR A 131 -5.86 -10.73 0.04
C THR A 131 -7.23 -10.45 0.65
N SER A 132 -8.27 -10.39 -0.18
CA SER A 132 -9.66 -10.25 0.24
C SER A 132 -10.06 -11.34 1.24
N GLN A 133 -9.65 -12.59 0.99
CA GLN A 133 -9.91 -13.73 1.86
C GLN A 133 -9.16 -13.66 3.19
N GLU A 134 -7.89 -13.23 3.16
CA GLU A 134 -7.11 -13.01 4.39
C GLU A 134 -7.75 -11.92 5.25
N TRP A 135 -8.20 -10.83 4.62
CA TRP A 135 -8.87 -9.73 5.29
C TRP A 135 -10.18 -10.17 5.94
N GLU A 136 -11.06 -10.85 5.19
CA GLU A 136 -12.30 -11.38 5.74
C GLU A 136 -12.07 -12.35 6.89
N PHE A 137 -11.03 -13.18 6.79
CA PHE A 137 -10.70 -14.13 7.84
C PHE A 137 -10.26 -13.43 9.12
N MET A 138 -9.38 -12.43 9.04
CA MET A 138 -8.89 -11.71 10.23
C MET A 138 -9.95 -10.77 10.85
N ALA A 139 -10.95 -10.33 10.09
CA ALA A 139 -12.00 -9.43 10.55
C ALA A 139 -13.23 -10.13 11.14
N ARG A 140 -13.35 -11.46 10.93
CA ARG A 140 -14.57 -12.24 11.21
C ARG A 140 -15.14 -12.07 12.63
N ASP A 141 -14.29 -11.96 13.65
CA ASP A 141 -14.70 -11.92 15.06
C ASP A 141 -15.06 -10.52 15.58
N VAL A 142 -14.76 -9.48 14.79
CA VAL A 142 -15.03 -8.08 15.16
C VAL A 142 -16.03 -7.39 14.24
N LEU A 143 -16.25 -7.90 13.03
CA LEU A 143 -17.27 -7.35 12.14
C LEU A 143 -18.67 -7.53 12.74
N PRO A 144 -19.54 -6.51 12.62
CA PRO A 144 -20.92 -6.63 13.08
C PRO A 144 -21.64 -7.75 12.32
N GLU A 145 -22.54 -8.45 13.02
CA GLU A 145 -23.41 -9.44 12.38
C GLU A 145 -24.20 -8.77 11.26
N LYS A 146 -24.20 -9.38 10.07
CA LYS A 146 -25.03 -8.92 8.96
C LYS A 146 -26.49 -9.21 9.30
N PRO A 147 -27.34 -8.19 9.38
CA PRO A 147 -28.76 -8.39 9.62
C PRO A 147 -29.39 -9.15 8.45
N ASP A 148 -30.48 -9.88 8.73
CA ASP A 148 -31.23 -10.61 7.71
C ASP A 148 -31.73 -9.66 6.61
N PRO A 149 -31.65 -10.06 5.33
CA PRO A 149 -32.09 -9.21 4.23
C PRO A 149 -33.61 -9.00 4.28
N ILE A 150 -34.05 -7.75 4.13
CA ILE A 150 -35.48 -7.39 4.04
C ILE A 150 -36.13 -8.03 2.81
N PHE A 151 -35.42 -8.08 1.68
CA PHE A 151 -35.85 -8.72 0.45
C PHE A 151 -35.15 -10.07 0.26
N THR A 152 -35.94 -11.14 0.10
CA THR A 152 -35.44 -12.50 -0.15
C THR A 152 -35.30 -12.82 -1.64
N ASP A 153 -35.90 -12.02 -2.53
CA ASP A 153 -35.70 -12.13 -3.97
C ASP A 153 -34.22 -11.81 -4.32
N PRO A 154 -33.50 -12.71 -5.02
CA PRO A 154 -32.10 -12.50 -5.39
C PRO A 154 -31.85 -11.19 -6.16
N SER A 155 -32.81 -10.75 -6.99
CA SER A 155 -32.71 -9.52 -7.79
C SER A 155 -32.86 -8.23 -6.99
N LEU A 156 -33.42 -8.32 -5.77
CA LEU A 156 -33.65 -7.19 -4.87
C LEU A 156 -32.85 -7.29 -3.57
N ARG A 157 -32.09 -8.36 -3.37
CA ARG A 157 -31.31 -8.57 -2.13
C ARG A 157 -30.37 -7.40 -1.85
N TRP A 158 -29.74 -6.85 -2.90
CA TRP A 158 -28.87 -5.67 -2.81
C TRP A 158 -29.57 -4.42 -2.24
N ALA A 159 -30.89 -4.30 -2.42
CA ALA A 159 -31.66 -3.16 -1.91
C ALA A 159 -31.88 -3.27 -0.39
N SER A 160 -31.77 -4.48 0.18
CA SER A 160 -31.82 -4.67 1.64
C SER A 160 -30.65 -3.95 2.32
N ASP A 161 -29.46 -4.02 1.72
CA ASP A 161 -28.27 -3.37 2.28
C ASP A 161 -28.45 -1.85 2.38
N TYR A 162 -29.13 -1.22 1.42
CA TYR A 162 -29.47 0.20 1.45
C TYR A 162 -30.46 0.59 2.55
N LEU A 163 -31.41 -0.30 2.86
CA LEU A 163 -32.48 -0.05 3.83
C LEU A 163 -32.05 -0.38 5.26
N ILE A 164 -31.13 -1.34 5.42
CA ILE A 164 -30.67 -1.78 6.73
C ILE A 164 -29.39 -1.06 7.17
N SER A 165 -28.55 -0.58 6.24
CA SER A 165 -27.30 0.09 6.62
C SER A 165 -27.61 1.33 7.46
N ASP A 166 -27.19 1.31 8.72
CA ASP A 166 -27.35 2.43 9.62
C ASP A 166 -26.55 3.61 9.05
N ARG A 167 -27.24 4.71 8.72
CA ARG A 167 -26.65 5.91 8.10
C ARG A 167 -25.87 6.74 9.13
N LYS A 168 -25.05 6.09 9.97
CA LYS A 168 -24.21 6.78 10.94
C LYS A 168 -23.27 7.71 10.19
N PRO A 169 -23.05 8.95 10.66
CA PRO A 169 -22.02 9.82 10.10
C PRO A 169 -20.67 9.13 10.19
N ARG A 170 -20.13 8.69 9.05
CA ARG A 170 -18.85 7.97 8.96
C ARG A 170 -17.70 8.97 8.96
N ALA A 171 -17.61 9.77 10.01
CA ALA A 171 -16.45 10.62 10.22
C ALA A 171 -15.22 9.73 10.46
N LEU A 172 -14.12 10.04 9.80
CA LEU A 172 -12.84 9.38 10.06
C LEU A 172 -12.52 9.52 11.56
N LYS A 173 -12.21 8.40 12.21
CA LYS A 173 -11.79 8.38 13.61
C LYS A 173 -10.27 8.27 13.71
N LYS A 174 -9.74 8.57 14.89
CA LYS A 174 -8.35 8.24 15.21
C LYS A 174 -8.16 6.72 15.13
N LYS A 175 -6.98 6.26 14.73
CA LYS A 175 -6.62 4.84 14.83
C LYS A 175 -6.77 4.33 16.26
N GLY A 176 -7.17 3.08 16.43
CA GLY A 176 -7.49 2.42 17.68
C GLY A 176 -8.78 2.90 18.34
N SER A 177 -9.76 3.38 17.57
CA SER A 177 -11.06 3.82 18.10
C SER A 177 -12.10 2.71 18.14
N PHE A 178 -11.84 1.60 17.46
CA PHE A 178 -12.78 0.51 17.29
C PHE A 178 -12.26 -0.79 17.91
N SER A 179 -12.88 -1.92 17.53
CA SER A 179 -12.63 -3.20 18.17
C SER A 179 -11.21 -3.70 17.91
N VAL A 180 -10.74 -4.59 18.79
CA VAL A 180 -9.47 -5.30 18.65
C VAL A 180 -9.75 -6.79 18.69
N ASN A 181 -9.31 -7.53 17.67
CA ASN A 181 -9.55 -8.97 17.58
C ASN A 181 -8.60 -9.77 18.49
N LEU A 182 -8.80 -11.10 18.55
CA LEU A 182 -8.00 -12.00 19.41
C LEU A 182 -6.49 -12.03 19.10
N GLN A 183 -6.12 -11.65 17.87
CA GLN A 183 -4.74 -11.56 17.41
C GLN A 183 -4.11 -10.21 17.72
N GLY A 184 -4.93 -9.21 18.07
CA GLY A 184 -4.49 -7.86 18.38
C GLY A 184 -4.61 -6.88 17.22
N VAL A 185 -5.24 -7.27 16.12
CA VAL A 185 -5.54 -6.38 14.99
C VAL A 185 -6.70 -5.47 15.36
N ALA A 186 -6.53 -4.17 15.18
CA ALA A 186 -7.51 -3.16 15.54
C ALA A 186 -8.21 -2.57 14.31
N ASP A 187 -9.39 -2.00 14.53
CA ASP A 187 -10.13 -1.13 13.59
C ASP A 187 -10.67 -1.81 12.32
N LEU A 188 -10.79 -3.13 12.30
CA LEU A 188 -11.38 -3.86 11.16
C LEU A 188 -12.89 -3.61 10.99
N ASP A 189 -13.57 -3.11 12.05
CA ASP A 189 -14.99 -2.76 12.07
C ASP A 189 -15.27 -1.25 11.86
N GLY A 190 -14.29 -0.50 11.34
CA GLY A 190 -14.43 0.89 10.90
C GLY A 190 -13.26 1.77 11.33
N SER A 191 -13.11 3.00 10.84
CA SER A 191 -13.93 3.73 9.85
C SER A 191 -13.33 3.76 8.44
N VAL A 192 -12.23 3.05 8.24
CA VAL A 192 -11.44 3.06 7.00
C VAL A 192 -11.83 1.83 6.17
N TRP A 193 -12.01 2.03 4.86
CA TRP A 193 -12.03 0.90 3.92
C TRP A 193 -10.62 0.63 3.44
N GLU A 194 -10.25 -0.63 3.41
CA GLU A 194 -8.87 -1.05 3.19
C GLU A 194 -8.70 -1.74 1.85
N TRP A 195 -7.78 -1.23 1.04
CA TRP A 195 -7.40 -1.90 -0.19
C TRP A 195 -6.82 -3.29 0.07
N THR A 196 -7.29 -4.26 -0.72
CA THR A 196 -6.76 -5.63 -0.75
C THR A 196 -6.06 -5.92 -2.07
N ASP A 197 -5.37 -7.04 -2.14
CA ASP A 197 -4.52 -7.38 -3.27
C ASP A 197 -5.24 -8.08 -4.44
N ASP A 198 -6.53 -8.34 -4.28
CA ASP A 198 -7.35 -9.14 -5.19
C ASP A 198 -7.89 -8.28 -6.34
N CYS A 199 -7.61 -8.74 -7.55
CA CYS A 199 -8.08 -8.08 -8.77
C CYS A 199 -9.53 -8.44 -9.08
N TYR A 200 -10.33 -7.42 -9.43
CA TYR A 200 -11.64 -7.57 -10.03
C TYR A 200 -11.60 -7.16 -11.51
N ALA A 201 -11.91 -8.11 -12.40
CA ALA A 201 -11.97 -7.89 -13.85
C ALA A 201 -13.35 -8.20 -14.46
N GLY A 202 -14.40 -8.31 -13.62
CA GLY A 202 -15.75 -8.69 -14.06
C GLY A 202 -15.81 -10.09 -14.67
N GLU A 203 -16.79 -10.32 -15.54
CA GLU A 203 -17.02 -11.62 -16.22
C GLU A 203 -15.95 -11.94 -17.29
N GLY A 204 -15.07 -10.98 -17.61
CA GLY A 204 -14.07 -11.08 -18.70
C GLY A 204 -12.88 -12.01 -18.44
N GLY A 205 -12.86 -12.76 -17.33
CA GLY A 205 -11.85 -13.76 -17.02
C GLY A 205 -10.64 -13.22 -16.24
N LYS A 206 -9.60 -14.06 -16.12
CA LYS A 206 -8.38 -13.75 -15.34
C LYS A 206 -7.55 -12.68 -16.04
N VAL A 207 -7.51 -11.48 -15.48
CA VAL A 207 -6.59 -10.41 -15.90
C VAL A 207 -5.35 -10.43 -15.00
N SER A 208 -4.18 -10.15 -15.57
CA SER A 208 -2.97 -10.02 -14.77
C SER A 208 -3.06 -8.81 -13.85
N LYS A 209 -2.48 -8.89 -12.65
CA LYS A 209 -2.63 -7.86 -11.63
C LYS A 209 -2.17 -6.47 -12.09
N GLU A 210 -1.16 -6.43 -12.97
CA GLU A 210 -0.59 -5.21 -13.54
C GLU A 210 -1.56 -4.49 -14.49
N ARG A 211 -2.57 -5.21 -14.98
CA ARG A 211 -3.61 -4.69 -15.89
C ARG A 211 -4.98 -4.66 -15.21
N CYS A 212 -5.00 -4.78 -13.89
CA CYS A 212 -6.24 -4.88 -13.15
C CYS A 212 -7.01 -3.54 -13.17
N PRO A 213 -8.29 -3.53 -13.61
CA PRO A 213 -9.06 -2.29 -13.70
C PRO A 213 -9.65 -1.85 -12.35
N ALA A 214 -9.84 -2.76 -11.41
CA ALA A 214 -10.41 -2.48 -10.10
C ALA A 214 -9.96 -3.52 -9.08
N PHE A 215 -9.85 -3.14 -7.82
CA PHE A 215 -9.47 -4.04 -6.74
C PHE A 215 -10.58 -4.12 -5.70
N TYR A 216 -10.59 -5.21 -4.95
CA TYR A 216 -11.44 -5.33 -3.78
C TYR A 216 -10.93 -4.42 -2.66
N VAL A 217 -11.86 -3.70 -2.04
CA VAL A 217 -11.64 -2.97 -0.80
C VAL A 217 -12.54 -3.58 0.26
N ALA A 218 -12.00 -3.72 1.47
CA ALA A 218 -12.65 -4.42 2.56
C ALA A 218 -13.00 -3.47 3.72
N GLY A 219 -14.04 -3.79 4.46
CA GLY A 219 -14.61 -2.96 5.53
C GLY A 219 -15.89 -3.63 6.03
N GLU A 220 -16.92 -2.84 6.39
CA GLU A 220 -18.24 -3.38 6.76
C GLU A 220 -18.83 -4.32 5.69
N HIS A 221 -18.48 -4.06 4.43
CA HIS A 221 -18.75 -4.93 3.30
C HIS A 221 -17.60 -4.84 2.30
N MET A 222 -17.42 -5.93 1.53
CA MET A 222 -16.55 -5.91 0.36
C MET A 222 -17.14 -5.02 -0.73
N ALA A 223 -16.31 -4.16 -1.28
CA ALA A 223 -16.63 -3.34 -2.43
C ALA A 223 -15.54 -3.46 -3.49
N VAL A 224 -15.89 -3.12 -4.73
CA VAL A 224 -14.95 -3.09 -5.85
C VAL A 224 -14.72 -1.65 -6.24
N ILE A 225 -13.47 -1.21 -6.23
CA ILE A 225 -13.11 0.18 -6.53
C ILE A 225 -12.11 0.23 -7.68
N PRO A 226 -12.37 1.03 -8.73
CA PRO A 226 -11.39 1.25 -9.80
C PRO A 226 -10.07 1.75 -9.23
N PHE A 227 -8.96 1.23 -9.73
CA PHE A 227 -7.62 1.40 -9.13
C PHE A 227 -7.15 2.86 -8.95
N LEU A 228 -7.78 3.81 -9.66
CA LEU A 228 -7.46 5.23 -9.70
C LEU A 228 -8.32 6.10 -8.75
N VAL A 229 -9.36 5.53 -8.15
CA VAL A 229 -10.28 6.25 -7.26
C VAL A 229 -9.66 6.43 -5.87
N ARG A 230 -9.73 7.66 -5.35
CA ARG A 230 -9.26 8.02 -4.00
C ARG A 230 -10.39 8.25 -3.00
N ASP A 231 -11.52 8.74 -3.48
CA ASP A 231 -12.70 9.06 -2.66
C ASP A 231 -13.98 8.69 -3.44
N PRO A 232 -14.48 7.45 -3.29
CA PRO A 232 -15.68 7.01 -3.96
C PRO A 232 -16.94 7.60 -3.34
N ALA A 233 -16.88 8.13 -2.11
CA ALA A 233 -18.02 8.82 -1.50
C ALA A 233 -18.35 10.15 -2.22
N ARG A 234 -17.39 10.71 -2.96
CA ARG A 234 -17.60 11.89 -3.82
C ARG A 234 -17.94 11.55 -5.28
N GLY A 235 -17.81 10.30 -5.70
CA GLY A 235 -18.14 9.81 -7.04
C GLY A 235 -19.43 9.01 -7.03
N GLY A 236 -20.51 9.51 -7.64
CA GLY A 236 -21.82 8.86 -7.63
C GLY A 236 -21.78 7.44 -8.20
N CYS A 237 -21.77 6.43 -7.33
CA CYS A 237 -21.94 5.02 -7.69
C CYS A 237 -23.30 4.53 -7.17
N ALA A 238 -24.01 3.77 -8.01
CA ALA A 238 -25.40 3.37 -7.82
C ALA A 238 -25.60 2.08 -6.99
N VAL A 239 -24.57 1.62 -6.26
CA VAL A 239 -24.63 0.39 -5.45
C VAL A 239 -24.09 0.62 -4.04
N GLY A 240 -24.92 0.35 -3.03
CA GLY A 240 -24.65 0.55 -1.62
C GLY A 240 -24.39 2.00 -1.17
N THR A 241 -24.07 2.14 0.12
CA THR A 241 -23.45 3.35 0.63
C THR A 241 -21.96 3.29 0.27
N PRO A 242 -21.42 4.24 -0.52
CA PRO A 242 -20.05 4.17 -1.00
C PRO A 242 -19.05 4.07 0.16
N PRO A 243 -17.95 3.30 0.02
CA PRO A 243 -16.98 3.11 1.08
C PRO A 243 -16.21 4.42 1.34
N PRO A 244 -16.40 5.11 2.48
CA PRO A 244 -15.62 6.29 2.79
C PRO A 244 -14.16 5.93 3.14
N HIS A 245 -13.29 6.94 3.09
CA HIS A 245 -11.94 6.89 3.67
C HIS A 245 -11.10 5.68 3.20
N LEU A 246 -10.76 5.64 1.91
CA LEU A 246 -9.92 4.57 1.37
C LEU A 246 -8.49 4.68 1.91
N GLY A 247 -8.08 3.68 2.69
CA GLY A 247 -6.75 3.48 3.25
C GLY A 247 -6.29 2.03 3.07
N PHE A 248 -5.36 1.56 3.91
CA PHE A 248 -4.87 0.18 3.86
C PHE A 248 -4.09 -0.19 5.12
N ARG A 249 -3.91 -1.49 5.31
CA ARG A 249 -2.93 -2.08 6.23
C ARG A 249 -2.08 -3.11 5.51
N MET A 250 -0.96 -3.47 6.11
CA MET A 250 -0.04 -4.44 5.54
C MET A 250 -0.03 -5.77 6.28
N VAL A 251 0.36 -6.81 5.57
CA VAL A 251 0.67 -8.13 6.11
C VAL A 251 2.03 -8.60 5.60
N THR A 252 2.58 -9.60 6.27
CA THR A 252 3.78 -10.32 5.82
C THR A 252 3.68 -11.80 6.15
N ASP A 253 4.21 -12.65 5.28
CA ASP A 253 4.29 -14.09 5.47
C ASP A 253 5.48 -14.51 6.34
N LYS A 254 6.39 -13.56 6.62
CA LYS A 254 7.60 -13.81 7.41
C LYS A 254 7.47 -13.16 8.78
N LYS A 255 7.83 -13.90 9.81
CA LYS A 255 7.94 -13.36 11.17
C LYS A 255 8.97 -12.24 11.20
N ILE A 256 8.61 -11.14 11.85
CA ILE A 256 9.50 -10.01 12.16
C ILE A 256 10.19 -10.27 13.50
#